data_AF-A0A2E2QAL3-F1
#
_entry.id   AF-A0A2E2QAL3-F1
#
_cell.length_a   1.000
_cell.length_b   1.000
_cell.length_c   1.000
_cell.angle_alpha   90.00
_cell.angle_beta   90.00
_cell.angle_gamma   90.00
#
_symmetry.space_group_name_H-M   'P 1'
#
loop_
_entity.id
_entity.type
_entity.pdbx_description
1 polymer ?
#
loop_
_entity_poly.entity_id
_entity_poly.type
_entity_poly.pdbx_seq_one_letter_code
_entity_poly.pdbx_strand_id
1 'polypeptide(L)'
;MKQIFGLCRSYLFLAALMVVVLLSGTSVRAEQFSSVIEDLPLMQGMYERLDESMIFDKPSGRFVELIAAAPSLKRADVLKFYGDALPALGWTKKTLQEYVLEGETIKINTQQLDSVLYVTFTLTPGKK
;
A
#
# COMPACT_ATOMS: atom_id res chain seq x y z
N MET A 1 19.53 -28.21 -46.10
CA MET A 1 19.96 -28.27 -44.69
C MET A 1 20.21 -26.87 -44.08
N LYS A 2 19.23 -25.95 -44.12
CA LYS A 2 19.33 -24.64 -43.40
C LYS A 2 18.13 -24.34 -42.49
N GLN A 3 17.02 -25.07 -42.64
CA GLN A 3 15.75 -24.84 -41.91
C GLN A 3 15.73 -25.42 -40.48
N ILE A 4 16.44 -26.52 -40.22
CA ILE A 4 16.40 -27.24 -38.92
C ILE A 4 17.11 -26.46 -37.78
N PHE A 5 18.14 -25.68 -38.12
CA PHE A 5 18.91 -24.91 -37.13
C PHE A 5 18.14 -23.69 -36.58
N GLY A 6 17.21 -23.13 -37.36
CA GLY A 6 16.38 -21.99 -36.96
C GLY A 6 15.28 -22.36 -35.97
N LEU A 7 14.66 -23.54 -36.16
CA LEU A 7 13.63 -24.06 -35.26
C LEU A 7 14.19 -24.38 -33.87
N CYS A 8 15.41 -24.94 -33.77
CA CYS A 8 16.03 -25.27 -32.48
C CYS A 8 16.38 -24.01 -31.66
N ARG A 9 16.90 -22.95 -32.32
CA ARG A 9 17.13 -21.64 -31.67
C ARG A 9 15.83 -20.95 -31.25
N SER A 10 14.76 -21.09 -32.04
CA SER A 10 13.45 -20.50 -31.71
C SER A 10 12.77 -21.23 -30.55
N TYR A 11 12.86 -22.56 -30.48
CA TYR A 11 12.32 -23.36 -29.37
C TYR A 11 13.08 -23.09 -28.06
N LEU A 12 14.41 -22.91 -28.14
CA LEU A 12 15.24 -22.51 -27.01
C LEU A 12 14.88 -21.10 -26.49
N PHE A 13 14.59 -20.15 -27.39
CA PHE A 13 14.14 -18.81 -27.01
C PHE A 13 12.75 -18.81 -26.36
N LEU A 14 11.81 -19.59 -26.89
CA LEU A 14 10.46 -19.75 -26.32
C LEU A 14 10.51 -20.41 -24.95
N ALA A 15 11.34 -21.45 -24.77
CA ALA A 15 11.53 -22.10 -23.49
C ALA A 15 12.17 -21.14 -22.45
N ALA A 16 13.17 -20.36 -22.86
CA ALA A 16 13.79 -19.36 -21.98
C ALA A 16 12.81 -18.25 -21.56
N LEU A 17 11.96 -17.77 -22.47
CA LEU A 17 10.92 -16.79 -22.17
C LEU A 17 9.90 -17.34 -21.18
N MET A 18 9.49 -18.60 -21.35
CA MET A 18 8.55 -19.28 -20.44
C MET A 18 9.14 -19.47 -19.04
N VAL A 19 10.44 -19.77 -18.92
CA VAL A 19 11.14 -19.89 -17.64
C VAL A 19 11.24 -18.54 -16.91
N VAL A 20 11.47 -17.43 -17.64
CA VAL A 20 11.50 -16.08 -17.04
C VAL A 20 10.13 -15.68 -16.48
N VAL A 21 9.04 -16.02 -17.16
CA VAL A 21 7.67 -15.77 -16.66
C VAL A 21 7.37 -16.61 -15.41
N LEU A 22 7.80 -17.87 -15.38
CA LEU A 22 7.62 -18.76 -14.21
C LEU A 22 8.43 -18.32 -12.98
N LEU A 23 9.55 -17.64 -13.18
CA LEU A 23 10.37 -17.07 -12.10
C LEU A 23 9.85 -15.71 -11.59
N SER A 24 8.88 -15.11 -12.27
CA SER A 24 8.23 -13.86 -11.87
C SER A 24 7.12 -14.11 -10.84
N GLY A 25 7.39 -14.96 -9.84
CA GLY A 25 6.47 -15.25 -8.75
C GLY A 25 6.29 -14.00 -7.90
N THR A 26 5.29 -13.18 -8.22
CA THR A 26 4.82 -12.16 -7.29
C THR A 26 4.10 -12.88 -6.16
N SER A 27 4.64 -12.76 -4.95
CA SER A 27 3.95 -13.24 -3.75
C SER A 27 2.68 -12.42 -3.57
N VAL A 28 1.56 -12.87 -4.14
CA VAL A 28 0.22 -12.36 -3.81
C VAL A 28 -0.11 -12.84 -2.40
N ARG A 29 0.38 -12.09 -1.42
CA ARG A 29 -0.04 -12.26 -0.03
C ARG A 29 -1.31 -11.45 0.15
N ALA A 30 -2.31 -12.01 0.83
CA ALA A 30 -3.58 -11.34 1.08
C ALA A 30 -3.34 -9.92 1.62
N GLU A 31 -3.68 -8.93 0.81
CA GLU A 31 -3.67 -7.52 1.22
C GLU A 31 -4.79 -7.35 2.24
N GLN A 32 -4.42 -7.02 3.47
CA GLN A 32 -5.38 -6.65 4.51
C GLN A 32 -5.72 -5.18 4.31
N PHE A 33 -6.97 -4.81 4.54
CA PHE A 33 -7.42 -3.42 4.51
C PHE A 33 -7.82 -2.98 5.91
N SER A 34 -7.79 -1.68 6.14
CA SER A 34 -8.27 -1.10 7.39
C SER A 34 -9.73 -1.47 7.62
N SER A 35 -10.06 -1.75 8.88
CA SER A 35 -11.46 -1.98 9.28
C SER A 35 -12.29 -0.70 9.36
N VAL A 36 -11.66 0.48 9.31
CA VAL A 36 -12.31 1.77 9.57
C VAL A 36 -12.13 2.80 8.45
N ILE A 37 -11.05 2.75 7.67
CA ILE A 37 -10.85 3.59 6.47
C ILE A 37 -11.01 2.70 5.24
N GLU A 38 -12.02 3.00 4.42
CA GLU A 38 -12.31 2.23 3.21
C GLU A 38 -11.14 2.25 2.23
N ASP A 39 -10.88 1.10 1.62
CA ASP A 39 -9.80 0.87 0.65
C ASP A 39 -8.38 1.24 1.09
N LEU A 40 -8.15 1.55 2.38
CA LEU A 40 -6.80 1.80 2.89
C LEU A 40 -6.09 0.47 3.17
N PRO A 41 -5.05 0.09 2.41
CA PRO A 41 -4.33 -1.15 2.65
C PRO A 41 -3.53 -1.05 3.95
N LEU A 42 -3.52 -2.12 4.74
CA LEU A 42 -2.65 -2.27 5.90
C LEU A 42 -1.36 -2.95 5.46
N MET A 43 -0.25 -2.23 5.62
CA MET A 43 1.07 -2.79 5.35
C MET A 43 1.30 -4.03 6.22
N GLN A 44 1.81 -5.09 5.62
CA GLN A 44 2.06 -6.33 6.33
C GLN A 44 2.94 -6.12 7.57
N GLY A 45 2.49 -6.64 8.72
CA GLY A 45 3.17 -6.45 10.01
C GLY A 45 2.65 -5.23 10.79
N MET A 46 1.67 -4.51 10.26
CA MET A 46 0.86 -3.54 11.02
C MET A 46 -0.32 -4.22 11.72
N TYR A 47 -0.69 -3.70 12.88
CA TYR A 47 -1.87 -4.11 13.64
C TYR A 47 -2.63 -2.86 14.08
N GLU A 48 -3.92 -2.79 13.76
CA GLU A 48 -4.78 -1.66 14.15
C GLU A 48 -4.99 -1.64 15.67
N ARG A 49 -4.91 -0.44 16.26
CA ARG A 49 -5.22 -0.14 17.66
C ARG A 49 -6.53 0.61 17.72
N LEU A 50 -7.62 -0.14 17.53
CA LEU A 50 -8.97 0.43 17.43
C LEU A 50 -9.42 1.11 18.73
N ASP A 51 -8.89 0.66 19.87
CA ASP A 51 -9.07 1.26 21.19
C ASP A 51 -8.45 2.66 21.32
N GLU A 52 -7.43 2.95 20.50
CA GLU A 52 -6.76 4.27 20.43
C GLU A 52 -7.18 5.08 19.20
N SER A 53 -8.06 4.52 18.36
CA SER A 53 -8.53 5.15 17.13
C SER A 53 -9.85 5.89 17.36
N MET A 54 -10.12 6.92 16.55
CA MET A 54 -11.31 7.76 16.65
C MET A 54 -12.04 7.87 15.31
N ILE A 55 -13.36 7.75 15.33
CA ILE A 55 -14.23 7.97 14.17
C ILE A 55 -15.25 9.03 14.52
N PHE A 56 -15.37 10.05 13.68
CA PHE A 56 -16.39 11.08 13.79
C PHE A 56 -17.16 11.19 12.47
N ASP A 57 -18.44 10.83 12.50
CA ASP A 57 -19.35 10.96 11.36
C ASP A 57 -20.16 12.26 11.44
N LYS A 58 -20.24 12.97 10.31
CA LYS A 58 -20.85 14.30 10.21
C LYS A 58 -21.54 14.41 8.83
N PRO A 59 -22.61 15.21 8.65
CA PRO A 59 -23.25 15.37 7.34
C PRO A 59 -22.30 15.86 6.23
N SER A 60 -21.24 16.57 6.62
CA SER A 60 -20.20 17.07 5.74
C SER A 60 -19.16 16.02 5.33
N GLY A 61 -19.22 14.81 5.88
CA GLY A 61 -18.27 13.72 5.64
C GLY A 61 -17.71 13.12 6.93
N ARG A 62 -16.85 12.12 6.77
CA ARG A 62 -16.32 11.28 7.85
C ARG A 62 -14.88 11.66 8.18
N PHE A 63 -14.60 11.94 9.45
CA PHE A 63 -13.25 12.11 9.96
C PHE A 63 -12.82 10.83 10.67
N VAL A 64 -11.67 10.28 10.31
CA VAL A 64 -11.12 9.07 10.95
C VAL A 64 -9.69 9.32 11.36
N GLU A 65 -9.36 8.98 12.59
CA GLU A 65 -7.99 8.83 13.07
C GLU A 65 -7.77 7.36 13.41
N LEU A 66 -7.01 6.66 12.58
CA LEU A 66 -6.65 5.26 12.77
C LEU A 66 -5.20 5.17 13.25
N ILE A 67 -4.98 4.46 14.36
CA ILE A 67 -3.64 4.16 14.86
C ILE A 67 -3.31 2.71 14.57
N ALA A 68 -2.12 2.46 14.02
CA ALA A 68 -1.59 1.13 13.80
C ALA A 68 -0.19 0.98 14.40
N ALA A 69 0.07 -0.12 15.09
CA ALA A 69 1.39 -0.49 15.60
C ALA A 69 2.14 -1.35 14.58
N ALA A 70 3.44 -1.08 14.44
CA ALA A 70 4.33 -1.74 13.49
C ALA A 70 5.70 -2.05 14.15
N PRO A 71 5.79 -3.09 15.00
CA PRO A 71 6.97 -3.36 15.83
C PRO A 71 8.28 -3.64 15.10
N SER A 72 8.23 -4.02 13.82
CA SER A 72 9.41 -4.40 13.03
C SER A 72 9.56 -3.62 11.73
N LEU A 73 8.73 -2.60 11.51
CA LEU A 73 8.78 -1.79 10.30
C LEU A 73 9.55 -0.49 10.55
N LYS A 74 10.28 -0.03 9.54
CA LYS A 74 10.94 1.28 9.57
C LYS A 74 10.04 2.31 8.91
N ARG A 75 10.14 3.56 9.39
CA ARG A 75 9.42 4.71 8.79
C ARG A 75 9.60 4.79 7.26
N ALA A 76 10.81 4.56 6.76
CA ALA A 76 11.09 4.64 5.33
C ALA A 76 10.32 3.58 4.53
N ASP A 77 10.22 2.35 5.04
CA ASP A 77 9.51 1.26 4.38
C ASP A 77 8.00 1.52 4.36
N VAL A 78 7.45 2.05 5.46
CA VAL A 78 6.05 2.48 5.57
C VAL A 78 5.73 3.58 4.56
N LEU A 79 6.54 4.65 4.51
CA LEU A 79 6.29 5.76 3.60
C LEU A 79 6.49 5.37 2.13
N LYS A 80 7.40 4.43 1.85
CA LYS A 80 7.54 3.84 0.52
C LYS A 80 6.29 3.05 0.14
N PHE A 81 5.82 2.16 1.02
CA PHE A 81 4.63 1.35 0.77
C PHE A 81 3.42 2.22 0.41
N TYR A 82 3.07 3.20 1.25
CA TYR A 82 1.92 4.08 0.97
C TYR A 82 2.18 5.04 -0.20
N GLY A 83 3.44 5.37 -0.46
CA GLY A 83 3.85 6.12 -1.64
C GLY A 83 3.63 5.38 -2.96
N ASP A 84 3.60 4.04 -2.93
CA ASP A 84 3.33 3.18 -4.08
C ASP A 84 1.83 2.78 -4.12
N ALA A 85 1.23 2.45 -2.97
CA ALA A 85 -0.13 1.92 -2.86
C ALA A 85 -1.22 2.98 -3.08
N LEU A 86 -1.14 4.13 -2.43
CA LEU A 86 -2.21 5.14 -2.50
C LEU A 86 -2.39 5.71 -3.93
N PRO A 87 -1.32 6.03 -4.68
CA PRO A 87 -1.48 6.45 -6.08
C PRO A 87 -2.12 5.39 -6.98
N ALA A 88 -1.86 4.09 -6.73
CA ALA A 88 -2.50 3.02 -7.49
C ALA A 88 -4.03 2.95 -7.25
N LEU A 89 -4.49 3.46 -6.11
CA LEU A 89 -5.90 3.59 -5.74
C LEU A 89 -6.51 4.95 -6.15
N GLY A 90 -5.79 5.75 -6.94
CA GLY A 90 -6.28 7.05 -7.45
C GLY A 90 -5.99 8.25 -6.55
N TRP A 91 -5.37 8.06 -5.37
CA TRP A 91 -5.00 9.17 -4.52
C TRP A 91 -3.86 10.01 -5.13
N THR A 92 -4.06 11.31 -5.19
CA THR A 92 -3.02 12.25 -5.64
C THR A 92 -2.06 12.56 -4.51
N LYS A 93 -0.80 12.13 -4.63
CA LYS A 93 0.26 12.49 -3.69
C LYS A 93 0.52 14.00 -3.69
N LYS A 94 0.39 14.65 -2.53
CA LYS A 94 0.72 16.07 -2.32
C LYS A 94 2.07 16.23 -1.63
N THR A 95 2.34 15.40 -0.63
CA THR A 95 3.66 15.32 0.04
C THR A 95 4.02 13.86 0.27
N LEU A 96 5.15 13.58 0.95
CA LEU A 96 5.49 12.22 1.34
C LEU A 96 4.45 11.58 2.28
N GLN A 97 3.69 12.41 3.00
CA GLN A 97 2.78 12.02 4.08
C GLN A 97 1.34 12.50 3.85
N GLU A 98 1.03 13.09 2.70
CA GLU A 98 -0.29 13.68 2.41
C GLU A 98 -0.76 13.34 1.00
N TYR A 99 -1.99 12.86 0.91
CA TYR A 99 -2.61 12.34 -0.30
C TYR A 99 -4.05 12.84 -0.39
N VAL A 100 -4.55 13.11 -1.60
CA VAL A 100 -5.89 13.69 -1.83
C VAL A 100 -6.67 12.90 -2.88
N LEU A 101 -7.92 12.58 -2.59
CA LEU A 101 -8.87 11.91 -3.49
C LEU A 101 -10.25 12.55 -3.36
N GLU A 102 -10.83 13.03 -4.46
CA GLU A 102 -12.18 13.64 -4.50
C GLU A 102 -12.46 14.71 -3.42
N GLY A 103 -11.40 15.43 -3.02
CA GLY A 103 -11.45 16.46 -1.97
C GLY A 103 -11.11 15.94 -0.57
N GLU A 104 -11.20 14.63 -0.32
CA GLU A 104 -10.73 14.01 0.92
C GLU A 104 -9.20 14.01 0.99
N THR A 105 -8.68 14.06 2.21
CA THR A 105 -7.24 14.05 2.47
C THR A 105 -6.89 12.93 3.45
N ILE A 106 -5.92 12.10 3.08
CA ILE A 106 -5.23 11.19 3.99
C ILE A 106 -3.90 11.80 4.39
N LYS A 107 -3.66 11.89 5.70
CA LYS A 107 -2.35 12.21 6.29
C LYS A 107 -1.78 11.01 7.03
N ILE A 108 -0.49 10.77 6.87
CA ILE A 108 0.23 9.66 7.51
C ILE A 108 1.30 10.24 8.43
N ASN A 109 1.12 10.10 9.74
CA ASN A 109 2.15 10.42 10.72
C ASN A 109 2.79 9.13 11.26
N THR A 110 4.06 9.20 11.66
CA THR A 110 4.74 8.07 12.29
C THR A 110 5.49 8.51 13.54
N GLN A 111 5.39 7.74 14.61
CA GLN A 111 6.10 7.99 15.86
C GLN A 111 6.77 6.69 16.35
N GLN A 112 8.05 6.76 16.69
CA GLN A 112 8.74 5.62 17.30
C GLN A 112 8.64 5.73 18.82
N LEU A 113 8.14 4.69 19.49
CA LEU A 113 8.06 4.59 20.95
C LEU A 113 8.38 3.15 21.36
N ASP A 114 9.29 2.97 22.33
CA ASP A 114 9.67 1.65 22.88
C ASP A 114 9.97 0.59 21.80
N SER A 115 10.75 0.97 20.79
CA SER A 115 11.09 0.11 19.64
C SER A 115 9.91 -0.33 18.76
N VAL A 116 8.70 0.19 19.00
CA VAL A 116 7.54 0.04 18.12
C VAL A 116 7.31 1.32 17.32
N LEU A 117 7.12 1.18 16.00
CA LEU A 117 6.68 2.29 15.16
C LEU A 117 5.16 2.36 15.20
N TYR A 118 4.61 3.48 15.64
CA TYR A 118 3.19 3.79 15.53
C TYR A 118 2.96 4.63 14.28
N VAL A 119 1.91 4.28 13.53
CA VAL A 119 1.49 4.98 12.33
C VAL A 119 0.07 5.46 12.51
N THR A 120 -0.14 6.76 12.39
CA THR A 120 -1.44 7.40 12.50
C THR A 120 -1.89 7.83 11.12
N PHE A 121 -3.03 7.30 10.69
CA PHE A 121 -3.72 7.71 9.47
C PHE A 121 -4.86 8.65 9.85
N THR A 122 -4.85 9.86 9.30
CA THR A 122 -5.94 10.81 9.47
C THR A 122 -6.66 10.98 8.14
N LEU A 123 -7.90 10.52 8.04
CA LEU A 123 -8.81 10.82 6.95
C LEU A 123 -9.62 12.07 7.31
N THR A 124 -9.55 13.09 6.47
CA THR A 124 -10.33 14.33 6.62
C THR A 124 -11.23 14.50 5.39
N PRO A 125 -12.52 14.80 5.56
CA PRO A 125 -13.42 15.01 4.44
C PRO A 125 -13.08 16.31 3.71
N GLY A 126 -13.31 16.31 2.40
CA GLY A 126 -13.14 17.51 1.59
C GLY A 126 -14.15 18.62 1.90
N LYS A 127 -13.77 19.86 1.63
CA LYS A 127 -14.74 20.96 1.54
C LYS A 127 -15.52 20.76 0.24
N LYS A 128 -16.80 20.39 0.34
CA LYS A 128 -17.74 20.49 -0.79
C LYS A 128 -17.96 21.95 -1.17
#